data_AF-A0A174CFJ4-F1
#
_entry.id   AF-A0A174CFJ4-F1
#
_cell.length_a   1.000
_cell.length_b   1.000
_cell.length_c   1.000
_cell.angle_alpha   90.00
_cell.angle_beta   90.00
_cell.angle_gamma   90.00
#
_symmetry.space_group_name_H-M   'P 1'
#
loop_
_entity.id
_entity.type
_entity.pdbx_description
1 polymer ?
#
loop_
_entity_poly.entity_id
_entity_poly.type
_entity_poly.pdbx_seq_one_letter_code
_entity_poly.pdbx_strand_id
1 'polypeptide(L)' 'MKIKLNPDQEVVQTIREGLKRTGGYCPCRIERTEATKCICQEFKEQIADPDFEGVCHCMLYL' A
#
# COMPACT_ATOMS: atom_id res chain seq x y z
N MET A 1 -15.61 -2.00 0.16
CA MET A 1 -14.19 -2.42 0.23
C MET A 1 -13.91 -3.06 1.56
N LYS A 2 -13.56 -4.36 1.58
CA LYS A 2 -13.17 -5.09 2.80
C LYS A 2 -11.64 -5.00 3.04
N ILE A 3 -11.03 -3.87 2.70
CA ILE A 3 -9.59 -3.71 2.85
C ILE A 3 -9.30 -3.44 4.32
N LYS A 4 -8.40 -4.21 4.91
CA LYS A 4 -7.99 -4.09 6.31
C LYS A 4 -6.52 -3.76 6.39
N LEU A 5 -6.11 -3.15 7.50
CA LEU A 5 -4.69 -3.08 7.81
C LEU A 5 -4.17 -4.49 8.12
N ASN A 6 -2.91 -4.72 7.81
CA ASN A 6 -2.21 -5.91 8.27
C ASN A 6 -2.34 -6.04 9.80
N PRO A 7 -2.71 -7.22 10.33
CA PRO A 7 -2.84 -7.43 11.77
C PRO A 7 -1.51 -7.26 12.51
N ASP A 8 -0.38 -7.49 11.83
CA ASP A 8 0.95 -7.27 12.38
C ASP A 8 1.25 -5.76 12.49
N GLN A 9 1.29 -5.27 13.73
CA GLN A 9 1.54 -3.85 14.03
C GLN A 9 2.97 -3.40 13.72
N GLU A 10 3.95 -4.30 13.72
CA GLU A 10 5.33 -3.98 13.38
C GLU A 10 5.46 -3.72 11.88
N VAL A 11 4.80 -4.54 11.06
CA VAL A 11 4.70 -4.33 9.61
C VAL A 11 4.01 -3.00 9.31
N VAL A 12 2.85 -2.74 9.94
CA VAL A 12 2.12 -1.48 9.73
C VAL A 12 2.97 -0.26 10.10
N GLN A 13 3.70 -0.31 11.21
CA GLN A 13 4.58 0.77 11.63
C GLN A 13 5.74 0.98 10.65
N THR A 14 6.43 -0.10 10.26
CA THR A 14 7.55 -0.05 9.32
C THR A 14 7.14 0.59 7.99
N ILE A 15 5.99 0.21 7.44
CA ILE A 15 5.52 0.79 6.18
C ILE A 15 5.09 2.25 6.36
N ARG A 16 4.43 2.61 7.46
CA ARG A 16 4.07 4.01 7.75
C ARG A 16 5.30 4.90 7.90
N GLU A 17 6.38 4.40 8.51
CA GLU A 17 7.65 5.12 8.53
C GLU A 17 8.25 5.27 7.14
N GLY A 18 8.23 4.20 6.34
CA GLY A 18 8.63 4.26 4.93
C GLY A 18 7.87 5.35 4.16
N LEU A 19 6.54 5.40 4.31
CA LEU A 19 5.69 6.43 3.71
C LEU A 19 6.06 7.85 4.18
N LYS A 20 6.37 8.05 5.47
CA LYS A 20 6.84 9.35 5.97
C LYS A 20 8.16 9.75 5.31
N ARG A 21 9.12 8.83 5.22
CA ARG A 21 10.46 9.09 4.63
C ARG A 21 10.40 9.38 3.14
N THR A 22 9.46 8.76 2.42
CA THR A 22 9.29 8.99 0.98
C THR A 22 8.44 10.22 0.65
N GLY A 23 7.73 10.80 1.62
CA GLY A 23 6.79 11.90 1.39
C GLY A 23 5.43 11.43 0.87
N GLY A 24 4.99 10.25 1.28
CA GLY A 24 3.69 9.65 0.93
C GLY A 24 3.73 8.68 -0.26
N TYR A 25 4.88 8.49 -0.89
CA TYR A 25 5.06 7.56 -2.02
C TYR A 25 5.36 6.13 -1.52
N CYS A 26 4.96 5.09 -2.25
CA CYS A 26 5.15 3.70 -1.85
C CYS A 26 6.62 3.44 -1.51
N PRO A 27 6.95 2.96 -0.30
CA PRO A 27 8.34 2.61 0.02
C PRO A 27 8.88 1.45 -0.83
N CYS A 28 7.98 0.71 -1.51
CA CYS A 28 8.30 -0.33 -2.47
C CYS A 28 8.78 0.17 -3.85
N ARG A 29 8.67 1.47 -4.13
CA ARG A 29 9.01 2.05 -5.45
C ARG A 29 10.12 3.09 -5.31
N ILE A 30 11.01 3.10 -6.30
CA ILE A 30 12.06 4.12 -6.42
C ILE A 30 11.47 5.42 -6.98
N GLU A 31 10.58 5.31 -7.96
CA GLU A 31 9.95 6.45 -8.63
C GLU A 31 8.91 7.13 -7.73
N ARG A 32 8.93 8.47 -7.72
CA ARG A 32 7.98 9.32 -7.00
C ARG A 32 7.04 9.99 -7.99
N THR A 33 5.98 9.29 -8.34
CA THR A 33 4.96 9.75 -9.28
C THR A 33 3.58 9.66 -8.62
N GLU A 34 2.56 10.29 -9.20
CA GLU A 34 1.19 10.17 -8.67
C GLU A 34 0.71 8.72 -8.60
N ALA A 35 1.13 7.87 -9.54
CA ALA A 35 0.81 6.44 -9.56
C ALA A 35 1.40 5.69 -8.35
N THR A 36 2.54 6.15 -7.80
CA THR A 36 3.19 5.52 -6.66
C THR A 36 2.81 6.12 -5.31
N LYS A 37 2.05 7.23 -5.25
CA LYS A 37 1.50 7.76 -3.98
C LYS A 37 0.59 6.74 -3.32
N CYS A 38 0.81 6.46 -2.04
CA CYS A 38 -0.05 5.54 -1.30
C CYS A 38 -1.45 6.16 -1.10
N ILE A 39 -2.55 5.46 -1.37
CA ILE A 39 -2.65 4.11 -1.95
C ILE A 39 -2.33 4.16 -3.46
N CYS A 40 -1.35 3.36 -3.90
CA CYS A 40 -0.84 3.39 -5.27
C CYS A 40 -1.93 3.01 -6.28
N GLN A 41 -1.76 3.48 -7.52
CA GLN A 41 -2.70 3.20 -8.61
C GLN A 41 -2.85 1.69 -8.84
N GLU A 42 -1.76 0.94 -8.85
CA GLU A 42 -1.75 -0.53 -8.99
C GLU A 42 -2.67 -1.21 -7.97
N PHE A 43 -2.54 -0.88 -6.69
CA PHE A 43 -3.40 -1.48 -5.67
C PHE A 43 -4.84 -1.00 -5.80
N LYS A 44 -5.08 0.26 -6.19
CA LYS A 44 -6.43 0.79 -6.45
C LYS A 44 -7.15 0.07 -7.58
N GLU A 45 -6.41 -0.27 -8.63
CA GLU A 45 -6.94 -1.02 -9.78
C GLU A 45 -7.23 -2.48 -9.40
N GLN A 46 -6.37 -3.09 -8.58
CA GLN A 46 -6.60 -4.45 -8.06
C GLN A 46 -7.86 -4.54 -7.20
N ILE A 47 -8.02 -3.65 -6.22
CA ILE A 47 -9.20 -3.65 -5.31
C ILE A 47 -10.49 -3.15 -5.99
N ALA A 48 -10.41 -2.67 -7.23
CA ALA A 48 -11.58 -2.38 -8.06
C ALA A 48 -12.16 -3.66 -8.68
N ASP A 49 -11.36 -4.72 -8.79
CA ASP A 49 -11.84 -6.06 -9.12
C ASP A 49 -12.57 -6.67 -7.90
N PRO A 50 -13.88 -6.96 -8.01
CA PRO A 50 -14.65 -7.54 -6.90
C PRO A 50 -14.18 -8.93 -6.47
N ASP A 51 -13.44 -9.65 -7.33
CA ASP A 51 -12.90 -10.99 -7.08
C ASP A 51 -11.46 -10.95 -6.53
N PHE A 52 -10.92 -9.76 -6.28
CA PHE A 52 -9.57 -9.61 -5.73
C PHE A 52 -9.51 -9.99 -4.24
N GLU A 53 -8.82 -11.10 -3.96
CA GLU A 53 -8.51 -11.58 -2.60
C GLU A 53 -7.06 -11.30 -2.17
N GLY A 54 -6.35 -10.46 -2.92
CA GLY A 54 -4.93 -10.22 -2.75
C GLY A 54 -4.59 -9.13 -1.72
N VAL A 55 -3.29 -9.01 -1.45
CA VAL A 55 -2.68 -8.04 -0.54
C VAL A 55 -1.87 -7.02 -1.34
N CYS A 56 -1.76 -5.78 -0.87
CA CYS A 56 -0.87 -4.82 -1.50
C CYS A 56 0.59 -5.27 -1.38
N HIS A 57 1.47 -4.95 -2.34
CA HIS A 57 2.88 -5.39 -2.30
C HIS A 57 3.59 -5.06 -0.97
N CYS A 58 3.30 -3.89 -0.39
CA CYS A 58 3.90 -3.48 0.89
C CYS A 58 3.34 -4.22 2.11
N MET A 59 2.31 -5.03 1.93
CA MET A 59 1.57 -5.69 3.01
C MET A 59 1.02 -4.73 4.07
N LEU A 60 0.74 -3.48 3.69
CA LEU A 60 0.04 -2.54 4.58
C LEU A 60 -1.46 -2.82 4.61
N TYR A 61 -2.01 -3.23 3.47
CA TYR A 61 -3.44 -3.44 3.25
C TYR A 61 -3.68 -4.86 2.74
N LEU A 62 -4.57 -5.58 3.41
CA LEU A 62 -5.08 -6.92 3.08
C LEU A 62 -6.52 -6.85 2.59
#